data_AF-A0A9X2J133-F1
#
_entry.id   AF-A0A9X2J133-F1
#
_cell.length_a   1.000
_cell.length_b   1.000
_cell.length_c   1.000
_cell.angle_alpha   90.00
_cell.angle_beta   90.00
_cell.angle_gamma   90.00
#
_symmetry.space_group_name_H-M   'P 1'
#
loop_
_entity.id
_entity.type
_entity.pdbx_description
1 polymer ?
#
loop_
_entity_poly.entity_id
_entity_poly.type
_entity_poly.pdbx_seq_one_letter_code
_entity_poly.pdbx_strand_id
1 'polypeptide(L)'
;MDIVTDARIVAALRRLYPLVAERDDLAQTVSHLREATSARELEERDRHGSRMAELDERILRATAAALDEIGLYDGARAIEWAMESATAHNPCAPTTVANGNNGRP
;
A
#
# COMPACT_ATOMS: atom_id res chain seq x y z
N MET A 1 -26.72 -20.11 -1.08
CA MET A 1 -26.07 -18.79 -1.17
C MET A 1 -26.03 -18.28 0.27
N ASP A 2 -24.86 -18.27 0.90
CA ASP A 2 -24.74 -17.76 2.27
C ASP A 2 -25.06 -16.28 2.26
N ILE A 3 -26.01 -15.87 3.11
CA ILE A 3 -26.37 -14.47 3.28
C ILE A 3 -25.18 -13.78 3.98
N VAL A 4 -24.60 -12.77 3.35
CA VAL A 4 -23.58 -11.92 3.98
C VAL A 4 -24.27 -11.12 5.08
N THR A 5 -23.85 -11.33 6.32
CA THR A 5 -24.38 -10.62 7.48
C THR A 5 -23.46 -9.47 7.89
N ASP A 6 -24.03 -8.45 8.53
CA ASP A 6 -23.25 -7.33 9.08
C ASP A 6 -22.15 -7.82 10.04
N ALA A 7 -22.44 -8.85 10.83
CA ALA A 7 -21.46 -9.45 11.73
C ALA A 7 -20.25 -10.04 10.97
N ARG A 8 -20.49 -10.68 9.81
CA ARG A 8 -19.45 -11.23 8.95
C ARG A 8 -18.65 -10.11 8.25
N ILE A 9 -19.33 -9.05 7.79
CA ILE A 9 -18.67 -7.87 7.22
C ILE A 9 -17.74 -7.23 8.25
N VAL A 10 -18.25 -6.97 9.46
CA VAL A 10 -17.45 -6.37 10.54
C VAL A 10 -16.27 -7.27 10.93
N ALA A 11 -16.49 -8.58 11.03
CA ALA A 11 -15.41 -9.52 11.34
C ALA A 11 -14.29 -9.49 10.29
N ALA A 12 -14.66 -9.51 9.00
CA ALA A 12 -13.70 -9.48 7.89
C ALA A 12 -12.91 -8.15 7.84
N LEU A 13 -13.56 -7.02 8.12
CA LEU A 13 -12.93 -5.70 8.04
C LEU A 13 -12.16 -5.30 9.31
N ARG A 14 -12.40 -5.96 10.46
CA ARG A 14 -11.78 -5.58 11.75
C ARG A 14 -10.24 -5.56 11.70
N ARG A 15 -9.62 -6.41 10.89
CA ARG A 15 -8.16 -6.46 10.70
C ARG A 15 -7.57 -5.22 10.02
N LEU A 16 -8.41 -4.42 9.33
CA LEU A 16 -7.97 -3.20 8.65
C LEU A 16 -7.81 -2.02 9.61
N TYR A 17 -8.62 -1.95 10.67
CA TYR A 17 -8.63 -0.80 11.58
C TYR A 17 -7.27 -0.41 12.15
N PRO A 18 -6.43 -1.32 12.68
CA PRO A 18 -5.11 -0.93 13.17
C PRO A 18 -4.20 -0.41 12.05
N LEU A 19 -4.32 -0.94 10.83
CA LEU A 19 -3.51 -0.49 9.68
C LEU A 19 -3.91 0.92 9.24
N VAL A 20 -5.23 1.19 9.18
CA VAL A 20 -5.75 2.51 8.82
C VAL A 20 -5.39 3.55 9.88
N ALA A 21 -5.51 3.21 11.16
CA ALA A 21 -5.11 4.10 12.25
C ALA A 21 -3.62 4.46 12.18
N GLU A 22 -2.74 3.47 11.99
CA GLU A 22 -1.30 3.71 11.83
C GLU A 22 -0.99 4.60 10.62
N ARG A 23 -1.70 4.38 9.50
CA ARG A 23 -1.55 5.18 8.29
C ARG A 23 -2.01 6.62 8.49
N ASP A 24 -3.08 6.85 9.24
CA ASP A 24 -3.58 8.20 9.55
C ASP A 24 -2.61 8.96 10.46
N ASP A 25 -2.02 8.30 11.46
CA ASP A 25 -0.98 8.90 12.33
C ASP A 25 0.25 9.33 11.52
N LEU A 26 0.68 8.51 10.56
CA LEU A 26 1.79 8.85 9.66
C LEU A 26 1.41 9.99 8.71
N ALA A 27 0.19 9.99 8.17
CA ALA A 27 -0.30 11.06 7.32
C ALA A 27 -0.31 12.41 8.05
N GLN A 28 -0.73 12.42 9.32
CA GLN A 28 -0.64 13.61 10.17
C GLN A 28 0.80 14.09 10.31
N THR A 29 1.72 13.17 10.60
CA THR A 29 3.16 13.48 10.75
C THR A 29 3.75 14.08 9.46
N VAL A 30 3.50 13.46 8.31
CA VAL A 30 3.95 13.98 7.00
C VAL A 30 3.33 15.33 6.68
N SER A 31 2.06 15.55 7.05
CA SER A 31 1.37 16.82 6.87
C SER A 31 2.05 17.95 7.66
N HIS A 32 2.48 17.67 8.89
CA HIS A 32 3.26 18.62 9.71
C HIS A 32 4.65 18.91 9.10
N LEU A 33 5.26 17.93 8.43
CA LEU A 33 6.56 18.06 7.77
C LEU A 33 6.47 18.60 6.34
N ARG A 34 5.31 19.06 5.88
CA ARG A 34 5.13 19.53 4.49
C ARG A 34 5.97 20.77 4.16
N GLU A 35 6.17 21.64 5.14
CA GLU A 35 6.94 22.89 5.01
C GLU A 35 8.37 22.74 5.53
N ALA A 36 8.79 21.51 5.85
CA ALA A 36 10.15 21.21 6.26
C ALA A 36 11.18 21.66 5.21
N THR A 37 12.21 22.38 5.66
CA THR A 37 13.30 22.85 4.80
C THR A 37 14.67 22.38 5.29
N SER A 38 14.77 21.89 6.53
CA SER A 38 16.02 21.33 7.02
C SER A 38 16.23 19.91 6.47
N ALA A 39 17.48 19.53 6.21
CA ALA A 39 17.83 18.20 5.71
C ALA A 39 17.30 17.08 6.62
N ARG A 40 17.32 17.29 7.94
CA ARG A 40 16.83 16.33 8.93
C ARG A 40 15.32 16.10 8.83
N GLU A 41 14.54 17.17 8.70
CA GLU A 41 13.09 17.07 8.59
C GLU A 41 12.66 16.51 7.23
N LEU A 42 13.42 16.78 6.16
CA LEU A 42 13.20 16.17 4.85
C LEU A 42 13.46 14.66 4.89
N GLU A 43 14.54 14.21 5.53
CA GLU A 43 14.81 12.78 5.72
C GLU A 43 13.70 12.09 6.54
N GLU A 44 13.21 12.75 7.59
CA GLU A 44 12.11 12.26 8.41
C GLU A 44 10.81 12.15 7.61
N ARG A 45 10.49 13.18 6.81
CA ARG A 45 9.34 13.19 5.92
C ARG A 45 9.41 12.04 4.91
N ASP A 46 10.57 11.83 4.29
CA ASP A 46 10.75 10.78 3.29
C ASP A 46 10.61 9.39 3.94
N ARG A 47 11.16 9.20 5.15
CA ARG A 47 11.01 7.96 5.93
C ARG A 47 9.54 7.66 6.27
N HIS A 48 8.79 8.66 6.72
CA HIS A 48 7.36 8.51 6.98
C HIS A 48 6.58 8.26 5.69
N GLY A 49 6.93 8.94 4.60
CA GLY A 49 6.33 8.71 3.27
C GLY A 49 6.54 7.30 2.75
N SER A 50 7.76 6.74 2.88
CA SER A 50 8.03 5.35 2.52
C SER A 50 7.20 4.37 3.35
N ARG A 51 7.13 4.58 4.68
CA ARG A 51 6.31 3.74 5.56
C ARG A 51 4.82 3.84 5.24
N MET A 52 4.33 5.03 4.86
CA MET A 52 2.95 5.20 4.41
C MET A 52 2.67 4.38 3.15
N ALA A 53 3.58 4.38 2.17
CA ALA A 53 3.43 3.60 0.95
C ALA A 53 3.37 2.08 1.25
N GLU A 54 4.22 1.59 2.15
CA GLU A 54 4.20 0.19 2.60
C GLU A 54 2.88 -0.17 3.30
N LEU A 55 2.34 0.74 4.13
CA LEU A 55 1.06 0.54 4.80
C LEU A 55 -0.12 0.58 3.83
N ASP A 56 -0.14 1.52 2.89
CA ASP A 56 -1.18 1.59 1.86
C ASP A 56 -1.23 0.28 1.07
N GLU A 57 -0.07 -0.31 0.71
CA GLU A 57 -0.02 -1.62 0.04
C GLU A 57 -0.58 -2.75 0.92
N ARG A 58 -0.23 -2.77 2.22
CA ARG A 58 -0.77 -3.74 3.18
C ARG A 58 -2.28 -3.60 3.37
N ILE A 59 -2.79 -2.37 3.44
CA ILE A 59 -4.22 -2.07 3.54
C ILE A 59 -4.95 -2.60 2.31
N LEU A 60 -4.43 -2.34 1.11
CA LEU A 60 -5.05 -2.82 -0.13
C LEU A 60 -5.12 -4.36 -0.17
N ARG A 61 -4.03 -5.06 0.16
CA ARG A 61 -4.05 -6.54 0.22
C ARG A 61 -5.03 -7.07 1.25
N ALA A 62 -5.03 -6.51 2.45
CA ALA A 62 -5.95 -6.93 3.51
C ALA A 62 -7.42 -6.65 3.15
N THR A 63 -7.66 -5.59 2.37
CA THR A 63 -8.98 -5.21 1.87
C THR A 63 -9.44 -6.19 0.79
N ALA A 64 -8.60 -6.50 -0.20
CA ALA A 64 -8.90 -7.51 -1.23
C ALA A 64 -9.26 -8.86 -0.59
N ALA A 65 -8.45 -9.33 0.36
CA ALA A 65 -8.72 -10.55 1.10
C ALA A 65 -10.04 -10.49 1.90
N ALA A 66 -10.43 -9.32 2.42
CA ALA A 66 -11.65 -9.18 3.21
C ALA A 66 -12.89 -9.21 2.31
N LEU A 67 -12.79 -8.60 1.12
CA LEU A 67 -13.84 -8.65 0.11
C LEU A 67 -14.03 -10.07 -0.42
N ASP A 68 -12.95 -10.80 -0.69
CA ASP A 68 -12.98 -12.20 -1.10
C ASP A 68 -13.67 -13.09 -0.04
N GLU A 69 -13.29 -12.93 1.23
CA GLU A 69 -13.86 -13.68 2.37
C GLU A 69 -15.38 -13.49 2.52
N ILE A 70 -15.92 -12.33 2.15
CA ILE A 70 -17.37 -12.04 2.21
C ILE A 70 -18.08 -12.26 0.86
N GLY A 71 -17.39 -12.80 -0.14
CA GLY A 71 -17.96 -13.14 -1.45
C GLY A 71 -18.11 -11.96 -2.41
N LEU A 72 -17.46 -10.82 -2.13
CA LEU A 72 -17.38 -9.66 -3.02
C LEU A 72 -16.17 -9.77 -3.97
N TYR A 73 -16.15 -10.87 -4.73
CA TYR A 73 -15.03 -11.26 -5.60
C TYR A 73 -14.64 -10.20 -6.64
N ASP A 74 -15.62 -9.53 -7.25
CA ASP A 74 -15.35 -8.47 -8.23
C ASP A 74 -14.62 -7.28 -7.59
N GLY A 75 -14.96 -6.96 -6.33
CA GLY A 75 -14.28 -5.92 -5.57
C GLY A 75 -12.85 -6.32 -5.21
N ALA A 76 -12.64 -7.55 -4.77
CA ALA A 76 -11.30 -8.08 -4.48
C ALA A 76 -10.38 -8.02 -5.71
N ARG A 77 -10.87 -8.53 -6.84
CA ARG A 77 -10.15 -8.56 -8.12
C ARG A 77 -9.85 -7.17 -8.68
N ALA A 78 -10.75 -6.21 -8.50
CA ALA A 78 -10.50 -4.82 -8.92
C ALA A 78 -9.33 -4.21 -8.15
N ILE A 79 -9.19 -4.50 -6.86
CA ILE A 79 -8.07 -4.04 -6.04
C ILE A 79 -6.77 -4.70 -6.52
N GLU A 80 -6.77 -6.02 -6.71
CA GLU A 80 -5.59 -6.76 -7.20
C GLU A 80 -5.11 -6.20 -8.54
N TRP A 81 -6.02 -5.98 -9.49
CA TRP A 81 -5.68 -5.41 -10.78
C TRP A 81 -5.12 -3.98 -10.66
N ALA A 82 -5.67 -3.15 -9.78
CA ALA A 82 -5.14 -1.82 -9.52
C ALA A 82 -3.72 -1.87 -8.95
N MET A 83 -3.45 -2.82 -8.05
CA MET A 83 -2.11 -3.03 -7.47
C MET A 83 -1.09 -3.48 -8.51
N GLU A 84 -1.45 -4.46 -9.36
CA GLU A 84 -0.61 -4.91 -10.47
C GLU A 84 -0.30 -3.76 -11.44
N SER A 85 -1.32 -2.97 -11.78
CA SER A 85 -1.19 -1.82 -12.68
C SER A 85 -0.28 -0.73 -12.09
N ALA A 86 -0.34 -0.51 -10.77
CA ALA A 86 0.54 0.44 -10.09
C ALA A 86 2.01 0.00 -10.13
N THR A 87 2.30 -1.30 -10.03
CA THR A 87 3.67 -1.81 -10.16
C THR A 87 4.19 -1.73 -11.60
N ALA A 88 3.33 -2.00 -12.59
CA ALA A 88 3.68 -1.94 -14.01
C ALA A 88 3.92 -0.50 -14.51
N HIS A 89 3.28 0.49 -13.89
CA HIS A 89 3.40 1.90 -14.26
C HIS A 89 4.42 2.68 -13.42
N ASN A 90 5.18 2.05 -12.51
CA ASN A 90 6.07 2.78 -11.60
C ASN A 90 7.26 3.45 -12.35
N PRO A 91 7.30 4.79 -12.49
CA PRO A 91 8.40 5.48 -13.17
C PRO A 91 9.68 5.56 -12.34
N CYS A 92 9.63 5.13 -11.06
CA CYS A 92 10.75 5.12 -10.12
C CYS A 92 11.27 3.72 -9.77
N ALA A 93 10.80 2.66 -10.44
CA ALA A 93 11.45 1.36 -10.32
C ALA A 93 12.91 1.50 -10.78
N PRO A 94 13.91 1.02 -10.01
CA PRO A 94 15.28 1.02 -10.49
C PRO A 94 15.32 0.17 -11.75
N THR A 95 15.56 0.81 -12.90
CA THR A 95 15.90 0.11 -14.13
C THR A 95 17.05 -0.81 -13.77
N THR A 96 16.77 -2.11 -13.69
CA THR A 96 17.82 -3.11 -13.56
C THR A 96 18.58 -3.05 -14.88
N VAL A 97 19.60 -2.19 -14.93
CA VAL A 97 20.55 -2.16 -16.03
C VAL A 97 21.32 -3.44 -15.88
N ALA A 98 20.89 -4.49 -16.59
CA ALA A 98 21.66 -5.69 -16.78
C ALA A 98 22.98 -5.26 -17.42
N ASN A 99 24.01 -5.07 -16.60
CA ASN A 99 25.35 -4.77 -17.06
C ASN A 99 25.91 -6.06 -17.68
N GLY A 100 25.56 -6.28 -18.94
CA GLY A 100 26.11 -7.34 -19.79
C GLY A 100 27.56 -7.04 -20.09
N ASN A 101 28.42 -7.25 -19.10
CA ASN A 101 29.87 -7.19 -19.26
C ASN A 101 30.34 -8.50 -19.90
N ASN A 102 30.01 -8.71 -21.18
CA ASN A 102 30.62 -9.76 -21.98
C ASN A 102 31.93 -9.24 -22.57
N GLY A 103 32.96 -9.23 -21.72
CA GLY A 103 34.34 -9.24 -22.16
C GLY A 103 34.57 -10.49 -23.00
N ARG A 104 34.80 -10.28 -24.30
CA ARG A 104 35.17 -11.31 -25.25
C ARG A 104 36.71 -11.31 -25.33
N PRO A 105 37.40 -12.45 -25.16
CA PRO A 105 38.83 -12.53 -25.49
C PRO A 105 39.06 -12.43 -27.01
#